data_AF-A0A2S6R9S0-F1
#
_entry.id   AF-A0A2S6R9S0-F1
#
_cell.length_a   1.000
_cell.length_b   1.000
_cell.length_c   1.000
_cell.angle_alpha   90.00
_cell.angle_beta   90.00
_cell.angle_gamma   90.00
#
_symmetry.space_group_name_H-M   'P 1'
#
loop_
_entity.id
_entity.type
_entity.pdbx_description
1 polymer ?
#
loop_
_entity_poly.entity_id
_entity_poly.type
_entity_poly.pdbx_seq_one_letter_code
_entity_poly.pdbx_strand_id
1 'polypeptide(L)'
;MITYTQGNLLDAEVEAVVNTVNTVGVMGKGIALMFREAFPENFKLYAQACKKNEVQIGRMFVTECSSLLGPKWIINFPTKKHWRQPSKMEWLIDGLQDLKRIIQENDIRSIAVPPLGSGNGGLDWQSVRPHIAKAFGELVDVKIIVYEPTSKYQNVAKRSGVQILTPARALVAELVRRYEILGIDCSLLEIQKLAWFLERHIKRLSPDNPLNLSFVASKYGPYANRLTHLLDKLDGSYLHCDKRLSDARPSDVIWFNDAQRDRVGVYLKSAETKPYLGALEATANIIDGFESPLGMELLATVDWLYQEESCEPTVDAV
;
A
#
# COMPACT_ATOMS: atom_id res chain seq x y z
N MET A 1 23.26 -2.60 -24.14
CA MET A 1 23.69 -3.61 -23.13
C MET A 1 22.63 -3.72 -22.03
N ILE A 2 22.16 -4.94 -21.71
CA ILE A 2 21.17 -5.18 -20.66
C ILE A 2 21.88 -5.68 -19.40
N THR A 3 21.66 -5.00 -18.27
CA THR A 3 22.16 -5.41 -16.95
C THR A 3 20.98 -5.75 -16.06
N TYR A 4 21.00 -6.93 -15.43
CA TYR A 4 20.01 -7.31 -14.42
C TYR A 4 20.57 -6.99 -13.04
N THR A 5 19.75 -6.37 -12.19
CA THR A 5 20.16 -5.96 -10.84
C THR A 5 19.00 -6.04 -9.87
N GLN A 6 19.29 -5.83 -8.59
CA GLN A 6 18.33 -5.68 -7.51
C GLN A 6 18.58 -4.34 -6.82
N GLY A 7 17.53 -3.67 -6.35
CA GLY A 7 17.65 -2.37 -5.69
C GLY A 7 16.39 -1.52 -5.83
N ASN A 8 16.48 -0.28 -5.41
CA ASN A 8 15.44 0.71 -5.66
C ASN A 8 15.62 1.30 -7.07
N LEU A 9 14.60 1.19 -7.91
CA LEU A 9 14.61 1.69 -9.28
C LEU A 9 14.77 3.22 -9.34
N LEU A 10 14.26 3.94 -8.34
CA LEU A 10 14.31 5.40 -8.30
C LEU A 10 15.73 5.95 -8.04
N ASP A 11 16.65 5.11 -7.57
CA ASP A 11 18.04 5.49 -7.34
C ASP A 11 18.91 5.29 -8.60
N ALA A 12 18.31 4.84 -9.71
CA ALA A 12 19.03 4.62 -10.96
C ALA A 12 19.47 5.94 -11.62
N GLU A 13 20.77 6.08 -11.87
CA GLU A 13 21.33 7.16 -12.68
C GLU A 13 21.13 6.87 -14.17
N VAL A 14 19.93 7.20 -14.67
CA VAL A 14 19.49 6.96 -16.04
C VAL A 14 18.65 8.13 -16.56
N GLU A 15 18.55 8.27 -17.88
CA GLU A 15 17.73 9.30 -18.53
C GLU A 15 16.23 9.02 -18.43
N ALA A 16 15.84 7.73 -18.38
CA ALA A 16 14.45 7.32 -18.33
C ALA A 16 14.18 6.27 -17.25
N VAL A 17 13.05 6.41 -16.56
CA VAL A 17 12.59 5.42 -15.58
C VAL A 17 11.18 4.94 -15.93
N VAL A 18 10.97 3.63 -15.86
CA VAL A 18 9.68 3.00 -16.19
C VAL A 18 8.84 2.79 -14.94
N ASN A 19 7.60 3.28 -14.98
CA ASN A 19 6.59 3.09 -13.94
C ASN A 19 5.51 2.11 -14.41
N THR A 20 5.21 1.05 -13.65
CA THR A 20 4.09 0.16 -14.00
C THR A 20 2.78 0.73 -13.47
N VAL A 21 1.85 1.04 -14.38
CA VAL A 21 0.57 1.69 -14.04
C VAL A 21 -0.65 0.88 -14.48
N ASN A 22 -1.83 1.32 -14.03
CA ASN A 22 -3.11 0.91 -14.60
C ASN A 22 -3.66 1.98 -15.57
N THR A 23 -4.83 1.77 -16.16
CA THR A 23 -5.46 2.75 -17.07
C THR A 23 -6.55 3.59 -16.38
N VAL A 24 -6.77 3.43 -15.07
CA VAL A 24 -7.86 4.11 -14.31
C VAL A 24 -7.36 5.23 -13.38
N GLY A 25 -6.10 5.64 -13.49
CA GLY A 25 -5.58 6.83 -12.81
C GLY A 25 -5.20 6.64 -11.34
N VAL A 26 -4.97 5.41 -10.90
CA VAL A 26 -4.68 5.11 -9.47
C VAL A 26 -3.23 4.63 -9.29
N MET A 27 -2.43 5.37 -8.52
CA MET A 27 -1.08 4.95 -8.10
C MET A 27 -1.03 4.75 -6.57
N GLY A 28 -1.59 3.64 -6.10
CA GLY A 28 -1.89 3.44 -4.66
C GLY A 28 -1.02 2.42 -3.92
N LYS A 29 -0.17 1.66 -4.62
CA LYS A 29 0.63 0.58 -4.04
C LYS A 29 1.81 0.22 -4.93
N GLY A 30 2.79 -0.48 -4.37
CA GLY A 30 3.99 -0.90 -5.09
C GLY A 30 4.82 0.26 -5.65
N ILE A 31 5.54 -0.02 -6.73
CA ILE A 31 6.37 0.99 -7.42
C ILE A 31 5.57 2.21 -7.90
N ALA A 32 4.31 2.05 -8.30
CA ALA A 32 3.47 3.16 -8.74
C ALA A 32 3.27 4.21 -7.64
N LEU A 33 3.11 3.78 -6.38
CA LEU A 33 3.03 4.69 -5.24
C LEU A 33 4.34 5.47 -5.06
N MET A 34 5.49 4.81 -5.19
CA MET A 34 6.80 5.47 -5.09
C MET A 34 6.97 6.53 -6.19
N PHE A 35 6.53 6.24 -7.42
CA PHE A 35 6.53 7.23 -8.51
C PHE A 35 5.59 8.40 -8.26
N ARG A 36 4.42 8.17 -7.64
CA ARG A 36 3.50 9.26 -7.27
C ARG A 36 4.14 10.22 -6.26
N GLU A 37 4.89 9.68 -5.31
CA GLU A 37 5.58 10.48 -4.28
C GLU A 37 6.81 11.19 -4.85
N ALA A 38 7.63 10.50 -5.65
CA ALA A 38 8.85 11.05 -6.22
C ALA A 38 8.60 12.05 -7.37
N PHE A 39 7.55 11.83 -8.16
CA PHE A 39 7.21 12.61 -9.35
C PHE A 39 5.74 13.06 -9.32
N PRO A 40 5.35 14.00 -8.44
CA PRO A 40 3.95 14.40 -8.26
C PRO A 40 3.34 15.02 -9.52
N GLU A 41 4.12 15.75 -10.33
CA GLU A 41 3.62 16.33 -11.59
C GLU A 41 3.35 15.25 -12.65
N ASN A 42 4.20 14.22 -12.75
CA ASN A 42 3.92 13.04 -13.58
C ASN A 42 2.59 12.40 -13.19
N PHE A 43 2.34 12.20 -11.89
CA PHE A 43 1.07 11.63 -11.42
C PHE A 43 -0.14 12.50 -11.81
N LYS A 44 -0.02 13.82 -11.68
CA LYS A 44 -1.09 14.76 -12.06
C LYS A 44 -1.42 14.66 -13.56
N LEU A 45 -0.40 14.65 -14.43
CA LEU A 45 -0.56 14.49 -15.87
C LEU A 45 -1.16 13.11 -16.22
N TYR A 46 -0.63 12.04 -15.63
CA TYR A 46 -1.14 10.69 -15.80
C TYR A 46 -2.61 10.56 -15.39
N ALA A 47 -3.00 11.10 -14.22
CA ALA A 47 -4.37 11.03 -13.74
C ALA A 47 -5.34 11.80 -14.65
N GLN A 48 -4.91 12.93 -15.22
CA GLN A 48 -5.69 13.67 -16.21
C GLN A 48 -5.84 12.89 -17.52
N ALA A 49 -4.76 12.29 -18.02
CA ALA A 49 -4.76 11.46 -19.22
C ALA A 49 -5.67 10.22 -19.07
N CYS A 50 -5.66 9.57 -17.90
CA CYS A 50 -6.59 8.48 -17.60
C CYS A 50 -8.05 8.93 -17.64
N LYS A 51 -8.39 10.11 -17.10
CA LYS A 51 -9.75 10.66 -17.18
C LYS A 51 -10.21 10.92 -18.62
N LYS A 52 -9.27 11.22 -19.52
CA LYS A 52 -9.51 11.41 -20.95
C LYS A 52 -9.43 10.11 -21.76
N ASN A 53 -9.21 8.96 -21.12
CA ASN A 53 -8.98 7.65 -21.78
C ASN A 53 -7.77 7.62 -22.74
N GLU A 54 -6.78 8.49 -22.50
CA GLU A 54 -5.55 8.59 -23.31
C GLU A 54 -4.53 7.49 -22.94
N VAL A 55 -4.58 6.98 -21.70
CA VAL A 55 -3.72 5.88 -21.23
C VAL A 55 -4.36 4.55 -21.56
N GLN A 56 -3.72 3.77 -22.44
CA GLN A 56 -4.24 2.51 -22.97
C GLN A 56 -3.21 1.39 -22.88
N ILE A 57 -3.68 0.15 -22.80
CA ILE A 57 -2.80 -1.03 -22.87
C ILE A 57 -2.01 -1.01 -24.18
N GLY A 58 -0.73 -1.38 -24.10
CA GLY A 58 0.16 -1.38 -25.26
C GLY A 58 0.66 0.00 -25.68
N ARG A 59 0.25 1.07 -25.00
CA ARG A 59 0.71 2.44 -25.29
C ARG A 59 1.30 3.10 -24.05
N MET A 60 2.57 3.44 -24.11
CA MET A 60 3.27 4.14 -23.05
C MET A 60 2.74 5.56 -22.92
N PHE A 61 2.52 6.00 -21.68
CA PHE A 61 2.24 7.39 -21.38
C PHE A 61 3.51 8.04 -20.82
N VAL A 62 4.12 8.90 -21.62
CA VAL A 62 5.43 9.49 -21.33
C VAL A 62 5.25 10.92 -20.83
N THR A 63 5.96 11.28 -19.76
CA THR A 63 6.07 12.67 -19.29
C THR A 63 7.54 13.05 -19.19
N GLU A 64 7.84 14.30 -19.53
CA GLU A 64 9.15 14.88 -19.34
C GLU A 64 9.25 15.53 -17.95
N CYS A 65 10.34 15.27 -17.24
CA CYS A 65 10.67 15.92 -15.99
C CYS A 65 11.49 17.18 -16.29
N SER A 66 11.05 18.33 -15.76
CA SER A 66 11.74 19.62 -15.89
C SER A 66 12.90 19.81 -14.90
N SER A 67 13.23 18.78 -14.10
CA SER A 67 14.30 18.85 -13.11
C SER A 67 15.68 18.83 -13.77
N LEU A 68 16.61 19.64 -13.26
CA LEU A 68 18.02 19.63 -13.67
C LEU A 68 18.77 18.37 -13.20
N LEU A 69 18.23 17.68 -12.19
CA LEU A 69 18.79 16.47 -11.59
C LEU A 69 17.75 15.34 -11.63
N GLY A 70 18.19 14.13 -11.97
CA GLY A 70 17.35 12.93 -12.07
C GLY A 70 16.96 12.58 -13.51
N PRO A 71 16.04 11.61 -13.68
CA PRO A 71 15.64 11.16 -15.00
C PRO A 71 14.88 12.26 -15.76
N LYS A 72 15.21 12.43 -17.03
CA LYS A 72 14.51 13.32 -17.95
C LYS A 72 13.12 12.78 -18.31
N TRP A 73 12.97 11.46 -18.40
CA TRP A 73 11.74 10.82 -18.86
C TRP A 73 11.14 9.89 -17.80
N ILE A 74 9.85 10.07 -17.55
CA ILE A 74 9.04 9.09 -16.81
C ILE A 74 8.14 8.38 -17.79
N ILE A 75 8.32 7.07 -17.93
CA ILE A 75 7.55 6.26 -18.88
C ILE A 75 6.55 5.41 -18.11
N ASN A 76 5.28 5.79 -18.14
CA ASN A 76 4.22 5.04 -17.50
C ASN A 76 3.76 3.90 -18.42
N PHE A 77 4.10 2.68 -18.03
CA PHE A 77 3.83 1.44 -18.72
C PHE A 77 2.51 0.81 -18.22
N PRO A 78 1.42 0.81 -19.02
CA PRO A 78 0.15 0.25 -18.59
C PRO A 78 0.21 -1.28 -18.57
N THR A 79 0.36 -1.84 -17.37
CA THR A 79 0.41 -3.30 -17.15
C THR A 79 -0.94 -3.86 -16.68
N LYS A 80 -1.93 -2.99 -16.45
CA LYS A 80 -3.28 -3.36 -15.98
C LYS A 80 -4.34 -2.41 -16.54
N LYS A 81 -5.55 -2.92 -16.77
CA LYS A 81 -6.71 -2.05 -17.00
C LYS A 81 -7.20 -1.46 -15.67
N HIS A 82 -7.72 -2.31 -14.80
CA HIS A 82 -8.11 -1.94 -13.44
C HIS A 82 -7.09 -2.47 -12.42
N TRP A 83 -6.78 -1.69 -11.38
CA TRP A 83 -5.78 -2.06 -10.36
C TRP A 83 -6.12 -3.34 -9.58
N ARG A 84 -7.41 -3.71 -9.51
CA ARG A 84 -7.91 -4.95 -8.88
C ARG A 84 -7.65 -6.21 -9.71
N GLN A 85 -7.40 -6.08 -11.02
CA GLN A 85 -7.23 -7.22 -11.92
C GLN A 85 -5.74 -7.59 -12.06
N PRO A 86 -5.42 -8.86 -12.39
CA PRO A 86 -4.04 -9.25 -12.68
C PRO A 86 -3.53 -8.62 -13.97
N SER A 87 -2.21 -8.61 -14.15
CA SER A 87 -1.58 -8.28 -15.43
C SER A 87 -1.69 -9.47 -16.39
N LYS A 88 -1.50 -9.22 -17.68
CA LYS A 88 -1.47 -10.27 -18.70
C LYS A 88 -0.21 -10.18 -19.55
N MET A 89 0.27 -11.33 -20.01
CA MET A 89 1.47 -11.41 -20.86
C MET A 89 1.29 -10.66 -22.19
N GLU A 90 0.09 -10.71 -22.79
CA GLU A 90 -0.27 -9.94 -24.00
C GLU A 90 0.01 -8.44 -23.83
N TRP A 91 -0.42 -7.85 -22.71
CA TRP A 91 -0.26 -6.42 -22.43
C TRP A 91 1.22 -6.03 -22.25
N LEU A 92 2.01 -6.95 -21.71
CA LEU A 92 3.44 -6.76 -21.55
C LEU A 92 4.16 -6.79 -22.90
N ILE A 93 3.83 -7.75 -23.77
CA ILE A 93 4.44 -7.86 -25.10
C ILE A 93 4.12 -6.61 -25.93
N ASP A 94 2.86 -6.19 -25.97
CA ASP A 94 2.44 -4.98 -26.70
C ASP A 94 3.13 -3.73 -26.14
N GLY A 95 3.17 -3.60 -24.81
CA GLY A 95 3.81 -2.46 -24.16
C GLY A 95 5.33 -2.42 -24.36
N LEU A 96 6.00 -3.58 -24.47
CA LEU A 96 7.44 -3.63 -24.76
C LEU A 96 7.76 -3.16 -26.18
N GLN A 97 6.88 -3.42 -27.16
CA GLN A 97 7.04 -2.91 -28.51
C GLN A 97 6.93 -1.38 -28.53
N ASP A 98 5.93 -0.83 -27.84
CA ASP A 98 5.76 0.62 -27.77
C ASP A 98 6.86 1.30 -26.94
N LEU A 99 7.32 0.66 -25.86
CA LEU A 99 8.46 1.15 -25.10
C LEU A 99 9.74 1.24 -25.95
N LYS A 100 10.01 0.23 -26.78
CA LYS A 100 11.13 0.26 -27.72
C LYS A 100 11.01 1.43 -28.70
N ARG A 101 9.81 1.67 -29.25
CA ARG A 101 9.52 2.82 -30.12
C ARG A 101 9.81 4.14 -29.42
N ILE A 102 9.33 4.31 -28.18
CA ILE A 102 9.57 5.52 -27.37
C ILE A 102 11.06 5.76 -27.12
N ILE A 103 11.82 4.70 -26.81
CA ILE A 103 13.27 4.79 -26.59
C ILE A 103 13.97 5.35 -27.84
N GLN A 104 13.61 4.85 -29.02
CA GLN A 104 14.21 5.28 -30.28
C GLN A 104 13.78 6.69 -30.69
N GLU A 105 12.50 7.03 -30.58
CA GLU A 105 11.97 8.35 -30.96
C GLU A 105 12.51 9.49 -30.11
N ASN A 106 12.79 9.23 -28.83
CA ASN A 106 13.25 10.26 -27.88
C ASN A 106 14.78 10.20 -27.65
N ASP A 107 15.50 9.39 -28.44
CA ASP A 107 16.94 9.14 -28.35
C ASP A 107 17.43 8.81 -26.93
N ILE A 108 16.67 7.98 -26.20
CA ILE A 108 16.97 7.64 -24.81
C ILE A 108 18.18 6.71 -24.78
N ARG A 109 19.26 7.16 -24.14
CA ARG A 109 20.54 6.43 -24.04
C ARG A 109 20.65 5.56 -22.80
N SER A 110 19.84 5.84 -21.78
CA SER A 110 19.81 5.00 -20.58
C SER A 110 18.42 4.90 -19.95
N ILE A 111 18.03 3.68 -19.56
CA ILE A 111 16.70 3.41 -19.00
C ILE A 111 16.74 2.37 -17.88
N ALA A 112 15.95 2.59 -16.84
CA ALA A 112 15.69 1.62 -15.77
C ALA A 112 14.27 1.05 -15.86
N VAL A 113 14.17 -0.29 -15.83
CA VAL A 113 12.92 -1.03 -16.06
C VAL A 113 12.63 -1.94 -14.86
N PRO A 114 11.44 -1.87 -14.23
CA PRO A 114 11.05 -2.73 -13.11
C PRO A 114 10.66 -4.13 -13.61
N PRO A 115 10.40 -5.09 -12.69
CA PRO A 115 9.88 -6.40 -13.07
C PRO A 115 8.42 -6.31 -13.53
N LEU A 116 8.24 -5.98 -14.81
CA LEU A 116 6.96 -5.66 -15.44
C LEU A 116 5.90 -6.75 -15.15
N GLY A 117 4.82 -6.35 -14.48
CA GLY A 117 3.69 -7.24 -14.17
C GLY A 117 3.99 -8.40 -13.21
N SER A 118 5.22 -8.60 -12.73
CA SER A 118 5.60 -9.79 -11.94
C SER A 118 5.41 -9.62 -10.42
N GLY A 119 5.16 -8.40 -9.94
CA GLY A 119 4.79 -8.12 -8.54
C GLY A 119 3.27 -8.15 -8.34
N ASN A 120 2.67 -6.98 -8.11
CA ASN A 120 1.22 -6.83 -7.96
C ASN A 120 0.39 -7.37 -9.15
N GLY A 121 1.02 -7.57 -10.32
CA GLY A 121 0.40 -8.13 -11.52
C GLY A 121 0.30 -9.66 -11.54
N GLY A 122 1.12 -10.35 -10.74
CA GLY A 122 1.10 -11.81 -10.61
C GLY A 122 1.68 -12.60 -11.78
N LEU A 123 2.36 -11.96 -12.75
CA LEU A 123 3.07 -12.69 -13.80
C LEU A 123 4.30 -13.40 -13.22
N ASP A 124 4.61 -14.58 -13.73
CA ASP A 124 5.85 -15.27 -13.37
C ASP A 124 7.06 -14.56 -14.00
N TRP A 125 8.04 -14.20 -13.17
CA TRP A 125 9.26 -13.51 -13.63
C TRP A 125 10.07 -14.35 -14.62
N GLN A 126 10.12 -15.68 -14.43
CA GLN A 126 10.86 -16.55 -15.34
C GLN A 126 10.27 -16.54 -16.75
N SER A 127 8.94 -16.35 -16.83
CA SER A 127 8.21 -16.16 -18.09
C SER A 127 8.36 -14.75 -18.66
N VAL A 128 8.42 -13.71 -17.81
CA VAL A 128 8.53 -12.30 -18.26
C VAL A 128 9.93 -11.95 -18.78
N ARG A 129 10.98 -12.39 -18.10
CA ARG A 129 12.37 -12.00 -18.39
C ARG A 129 12.80 -12.24 -19.85
N PRO A 130 12.47 -13.38 -20.50
CA PRO A 130 12.81 -13.61 -21.91
C PRO A 130 12.18 -12.60 -22.87
N HIS A 131 10.96 -12.12 -22.59
CA HIS A 131 10.30 -11.12 -23.44
C HIS A 131 11.00 -9.76 -23.37
N ILE A 132 11.44 -9.36 -22.17
CA ILE A 132 12.25 -8.16 -21.98
C ILE A 132 13.57 -8.27 -22.74
N ALA A 133 14.27 -9.40 -22.58
CA ALA A 133 15.54 -9.64 -23.27
C ALA A 133 15.38 -9.60 -24.80
N LYS A 134 14.31 -10.19 -25.33
CA LYS A 134 14.01 -10.18 -26.77
C LYS A 134 13.71 -8.76 -27.28
N ALA A 135 12.86 -8.00 -26.59
CA ALA A 135 12.48 -6.65 -27.02
C ALA A 135 13.67 -5.68 -27.04
N PHE A 136 14.54 -5.78 -26.04
CA PHE A 136 15.67 -4.88 -25.86
C PHE A 136 16.99 -5.36 -26.46
N GLY A 137 17.10 -6.63 -26.84
CA GLY A 137 18.32 -7.19 -27.44
C GLY A 137 18.72 -6.53 -28.75
N GLU A 138 17.76 -5.92 -29.46
CA GLU A 138 17.99 -5.18 -30.70
C GLU A 138 18.47 -3.73 -30.48
N LEU A 139 18.52 -3.25 -29.22
CA LEU A 139 18.97 -1.91 -28.89
C LEU A 139 20.48 -1.92 -28.57
N VAL A 140 21.29 -1.49 -29.54
CA VAL A 140 22.76 -1.53 -29.46
C VAL A 140 23.39 -0.38 -28.66
N ASP A 141 22.76 0.81 -28.65
CA ASP A 141 23.33 2.04 -28.04
C ASP A 141 22.56 2.54 -26.80
N VAL A 142 21.87 1.63 -26.10
CA VAL A 142 21.09 1.96 -24.91
C VAL A 142 21.59 1.14 -23.72
N LYS A 143 21.89 1.83 -22.61
CA LYS A 143 22.15 1.22 -21.30
C LYS A 143 20.82 0.88 -20.66
N ILE A 144 20.53 -0.41 -20.52
CA ILE A 144 19.24 -0.88 -19.99
C ILE A 144 19.50 -1.59 -18.68
N ILE A 145 18.96 -1.05 -17.59
CA ILE A 145 19.03 -1.63 -16.25
C ILE A 145 17.68 -2.26 -15.95
N VAL A 146 17.62 -3.58 -15.81
CA VAL A 146 16.39 -4.29 -15.46
C VAL A 146 16.47 -4.71 -14.00
N TYR A 147 15.51 -4.24 -13.20
CA TYR A 147 15.38 -4.63 -11.80
C TYR A 147 14.60 -5.93 -11.70
N GLU A 148 15.19 -6.91 -11.02
CA GLU A 148 14.55 -8.20 -10.78
C GLU A 148 13.65 -8.14 -9.55
N PRO A 149 12.59 -8.98 -9.48
CA PRO A 149 11.81 -9.11 -8.26
C PRO A 149 12.72 -9.63 -7.14
N THR A 150 12.67 -8.97 -5.99
CA THR A 150 13.42 -9.35 -4.80
C THR A 150 12.51 -10.03 -3.78
N SER A 151 13.05 -11.04 -3.09
CA SER A 151 12.38 -11.68 -1.95
C SER A 151 12.33 -10.76 -0.72
N LYS A 152 13.34 -9.91 -0.56
CA LYS A 152 13.34 -8.79 0.38
C LYS A 152 12.69 -7.59 -0.30
N TYR A 153 11.51 -7.21 0.18
CA TYR A 153 10.70 -6.11 -0.33
C TYR A 153 11.53 -4.80 -0.36
N GLN A 154 11.82 -4.28 -1.56
CA GLN A 154 12.62 -3.07 -1.73
C GLN A 154 11.79 -1.78 -1.81
N ASN A 155 10.46 -1.86 -1.62
CA ASN A 155 9.67 -0.68 -1.30
C ASN A 155 10.05 -0.26 0.12
N VAL A 156 11.06 0.59 0.20
CA VAL A 156 11.64 1.09 1.44
C VAL A 156 10.52 1.52 2.38
N ALA A 157 10.61 1.08 3.64
CA ALA A 157 9.78 1.59 4.73
C ALA A 157 9.67 3.11 4.62
N LYS A 158 8.47 3.64 4.83
CA LYS A 158 8.22 5.06 4.66
C LYS A 158 9.08 5.82 5.69
N ARG A 159 9.99 6.69 5.23
CA ARG A 159 10.94 7.37 6.12
C ARG A 159 10.34 8.55 6.89
N SER A 160 9.17 9.03 6.48
CA SER A 160 8.48 10.17 7.09
C SER A 160 6.97 10.03 6.95
N GLY A 161 6.27 10.09 8.07
CA GLY A 161 4.81 10.10 8.16
C GLY A 161 4.25 11.44 8.64
N VAL A 162 2.93 11.50 8.78
CA VAL A 162 2.25 12.69 9.32
C VAL A 162 2.70 12.95 10.75
N GLN A 163 2.89 14.23 11.10
CA GLN A 163 3.23 14.65 12.46
C GLN A 163 2.00 15.08 13.28
N ILE A 164 0.95 15.60 12.64
CA ILE A 164 -0.23 16.12 13.33
C ILE A 164 -1.15 14.96 13.75
N LEU A 165 -1.42 14.83 15.04
CA LEU A 165 -2.40 13.87 15.55
C LEU A 165 -3.83 14.39 15.36
N THR A 166 -4.73 13.44 15.16
CA THR A 166 -6.18 13.59 15.26
C THR A 166 -6.67 12.51 16.24
N PRO A 167 -7.91 12.56 16.76
CA PRO A 167 -8.41 11.53 17.65
C PRO A 167 -8.29 10.13 17.02
N ALA A 168 -8.70 9.98 15.75
CA ALA A 168 -8.59 8.71 15.03
C ALA A 168 -7.15 8.17 14.94
N ARG A 169 -6.18 9.05 14.66
CA ARG A 169 -4.76 8.69 14.56
C ARG A 169 -4.19 8.26 15.90
N ALA A 170 -4.48 9.02 16.95
CA ALA A 170 -3.99 8.73 18.29
C ALA A 170 -4.59 7.43 18.84
N LEU A 171 -5.89 7.21 18.62
CA LEU A 171 -6.59 6.01 19.06
C LEU A 171 -6.04 4.75 18.37
N VAL A 172 -5.87 4.77 17.05
CA VAL A 172 -5.33 3.61 16.31
C VAL A 172 -3.87 3.34 16.67
N ALA A 173 -3.04 4.39 16.81
CA ALA A 173 -1.65 4.20 17.25
C ALA A 173 -1.58 3.60 18.67
N GLU A 174 -2.46 4.04 19.57
CA GLU A 174 -2.54 3.51 20.93
C GLU A 174 -3.06 2.06 20.98
N LEU A 175 -3.98 1.67 20.10
CA LEU A 175 -4.43 0.27 19.99
C LEU A 175 -3.25 -0.65 19.67
N VAL A 176 -2.45 -0.29 18.67
CA VAL A 176 -1.27 -1.05 18.25
C VAL A 176 -0.28 -1.17 19.43
N ARG A 177 0.04 -0.04 20.07
CA ARG A 177 0.94 -0.01 21.22
C ARG A 177 0.46 -0.88 22.40
N ARG A 178 -0.84 -0.81 22.74
CA ARG A 178 -1.41 -1.59 23.85
C ARG A 178 -1.35 -3.09 23.58
N TYR A 179 -1.63 -3.47 22.35
CA TYR A 179 -1.61 -4.87 21.93
C TYR A 179 -0.17 -5.43 21.93
N GLU A 180 0.81 -4.69 21.43
CA GLU A 180 2.23 -5.09 21.46
C GLU A 180 2.77 -5.35 22.86
N ILE A 181 2.32 -4.58 23.86
CA ILE A 181 2.75 -4.75 25.26
C ILE A 181 2.30 -6.09 25.85
N LEU A 182 1.28 -6.73 25.27
CA LEU A 182 0.85 -8.07 25.65
C LEU A 182 1.86 -9.15 25.20
N GLY A 183 2.91 -8.77 24.46
CA GLY A 183 3.96 -9.67 24.01
C GLY A 183 3.61 -10.44 22.73
N ILE A 184 2.62 -9.96 21.98
CA ILE A 184 2.16 -10.57 20.73
C ILE A 184 2.35 -9.58 19.59
N ASP A 185 2.86 -10.07 18.46
CA ASP A 185 3.04 -9.27 17.25
C ASP A 185 1.68 -8.79 16.72
N CYS A 186 1.52 -7.47 16.55
CA CYS A 186 0.31 -6.88 16.01
C CYS A 186 0.38 -6.83 14.48
N SER A 187 -0.29 -7.74 13.78
CA SER A 187 -0.38 -7.71 12.32
C SER A 187 -1.57 -6.88 11.84
N LEU A 188 -1.60 -6.60 10.54
CA LEU A 188 -2.73 -5.88 9.91
C LEU A 188 -4.08 -6.58 10.21
N LEU A 189 -4.09 -7.90 10.38
CA LEU A 189 -5.28 -8.66 10.76
C LEU A 189 -5.79 -8.20 12.12
N GLU A 190 -4.95 -8.24 13.17
CA GLU A 190 -5.39 -7.88 14.52
C GLU A 190 -5.76 -6.40 14.60
N ILE A 191 -5.05 -5.52 13.89
CA ILE A 191 -5.39 -4.08 13.84
C ILE A 191 -6.79 -3.86 13.27
N GLN A 192 -7.21 -4.61 12.25
CA GLN A 192 -8.59 -4.54 11.73
C GLN A 192 -9.61 -4.94 12.80
N LYS A 193 -9.28 -5.91 13.67
CA LYS A 193 -10.19 -6.41 14.71
C LYS A 193 -10.25 -5.48 15.92
N LEU A 194 -9.09 -5.00 16.37
CA LEU A 194 -8.99 -3.96 17.39
C LEU A 194 -9.78 -2.71 17.00
N ALA A 195 -9.64 -2.25 15.75
CA ALA A 195 -10.36 -1.10 15.24
C ALA A 195 -11.87 -1.34 15.12
N TRP A 196 -12.30 -2.57 14.78
CA TRP A 196 -13.71 -2.96 14.80
C TRP A 196 -14.32 -2.80 16.20
N PHE A 197 -13.69 -3.42 17.22
CA PHE A 197 -14.17 -3.32 18.60
C PHE A 197 -14.14 -1.88 19.11
N LEU A 198 -13.07 -1.13 18.80
CA LEU A 198 -12.97 0.26 19.20
C LEU A 198 -14.08 1.11 18.58
N GLU A 199 -14.33 1.01 17.27
CA GLU A 199 -15.39 1.79 16.62
C GLU A 199 -16.77 1.42 17.19
N ARG A 200 -17.01 0.14 17.47
CA ARG A 200 -18.25 -0.32 18.12
C ARG A 200 -18.43 0.28 19.52
N HIS A 201 -17.39 0.25 20.34
CA HIS A 201 -17.44 0.85 21.67
C HIS A 201 -17.59 2.37 21.64
N ILE A 202 -16.93 3.06 20.70
CA ILE A 202 -17.11 4.50 20.48
C ILE A 202 -18.57 4.81 20.15
N LYS A 203 -19.18 4.10 19.19
CA LYS A 203 -20.59 4.30 18.82
C LYS A 203 -21.55 4.13 19.99
N ARG A 204 -21.21 3.28 20.97
CA ARG A 204 -22.03 3.06 22.18
C ARG A 204 -21.80 4.12 23.25
N LEU A 205 -20.56 4.59 23.42
CA LEU A 205 -20.14 5.41 24.56
C LEU A 205 -20.05 6.91 24.24
N SER A 206 -20.07 7.29 22.97
CA SER A 206 -19.87 8.67 22.53
C SER A 206 -20.86 9.05 21.42
N PRO A 207 -21.34 10.31 21.40
CA PRO A 207 -22.25 10.79 20.35
C PRO A 207 -21.55 10.92 18.99
N ASP A 208 -20.24 11.16 18.99
CA ASP A 208 -19.44 11.33 17.78
C ASP A 208 -18.50 10.14 17.56
N ASN A 209 -18.30 9.77 16.30
CA ASN A 209 -17.35 8.73 15.89
C ASN A 209 -16.23 9.32 15.02
N PRO A 210 -15.02 9.53 15.56
CA PRO A 210 -13.91 10.10 14.81
C PRO A 210 -13.28 9.11 13.82
N LEU A 211 -13.53 7.79 13.96
CA LEU A 211 -12.91 6.76 13.14
C LEU A 211 -13.59 6.61 11.78
N ASN A 212 -14.93 6.53 11.77
CA ASN A 212 -15.77 6.42 10.58
C ASN A 212 -15.23 5.42 9.52
N LEU A 213 -14.95 4.19 9.95
CA LEU A 213 -14.17 3.21 9.18
C LEU A 213 -15.01 2.43 8.17
N SER A 214 -16.32 2.31 8.39
CA SER A 214 -17.27 1.62 7.50
C SER A 214 -16.86 0.17 7.21
N PHE A 215 -16.95 -0.67 8.24
CA PHE A 215 -16.64 -2.10 8.14
C PHE A 215 -17.62 -2.86 7.25
N VAL A 216 -17.11 -3.93 6.63
CA VAL A 216 -17.87 -4.94 5.89
C VAL A 216 -17.39 -6.34 6.27
N ALA A 217 -18.25 -7.34 6.11
CA ALA A 217 -17.84 -8.74 6.18
C ALA A 217 -16.76 -9.05 5.13
N SER A 218 -15.73 -9.79 5.52
CA SER A 218 -14.63 -10.19 4.64
C SER A 218 -14.03 -11.52 5.07
N LYS A 219 -12.97 -11.97 4.36
CA LYS A 219 -12.39 -13.32 4.48
C LYS A 219 -12.06 -13.73 5.93
N TYR A 220 -11.56 -12.79 6.74
CA TYR A 220 -11.13 -13.05 8.12
C TYR A 220 -12.02 -12.30 9.11
N GLY A 221 -13.31 -12.12 8.81
CA GLY A 221 -14.25 -11.31 9.61
C GLY A 221 -14.28 -9.83 9.21
N PRO A 222 -14.67 -8.91 10.11
CA PRO A 222 -14.91 -7.50 9.77
C PRO A 222 -13.66 -6.80 9.23
N TYR A 223 -13.81 -6.08 8.13
CA TYR A 223 -12.72 -5.37 7.46
C TYR A 223 -13.12 -3.96 7.03
N ALA A 224 -12.24 -2.99 7.27
CA ALA A 224 -12.41 -1.61 6.82
C ALA A 224 -11.25 -1.16 5.92
N ASN A 225 -11.56 -0.86 4.66
CA ASN A 225 -10.57 -0.29 3.73
C ASN A 225 -10.13 1.13 4.14
N ARG A 226 -11.00 1.88 4.85
CA ARG A 226 -10.66 3.22 5.37
C ARG A 226 -9.56 3.16 6.42
N LEU A 227 -9.49 2.08 7.19
CA LEU A 227 -8.44 1.87 8.18
C LEU A 227 -7.06 1.77 7.52
N THR A 228 -6.95 1.07 6.39
CA THR A 228 -5.70 0.97 5.62
C THR A 228 -5.14 2.35 5.24
N HIS A 229 -6.02 3.28 4.81
CA HIS A 229 -5.61 4.66 4.50
C HIS A 229 -5.20 5.47 5.73
N LEU A 230 -5.80 5.18 6.90
CA LEU A 230 -5.40 5.80 8.15
C LEU A 230 -4.01 5.31 8.57
N LEU A 231 -3.79 3.99 8.53
CA LEU A 231 -2.51 3.37 8.85
C LEU A 231 -1.39 3.86 7.93
N ASP A 232 -1.62 3.96 6.61
CA ASP A 232 -0.63 4.50 5.65
C ASP A 232 -0.22 5.96 5.95
N LYS A 233 -1.10 6.75 6.58
CA LYS A 233 -0.75 8.12 7.03
C LYS A 233 0.13 8.12 8.28
N LEU A 234 0.02 7.09 9.11
CA LEU A 234 0.83 6.90 10.33
C LEU A 234 2.17 6.21 10.04
N ASP A 235 2.26 5.48 8.92
CA ASP A 235 3.49 4.83 8.45
C ASP A 235 4.63 5.85 8.31
N GLY A 236 5.78 5.53 8.90
CA GLY A 236 6.95 6.40 8.92
C GLY A 236 6.95 7.50 9.97
N SER A 237 5.94 7.57 10.85
CA SER A 237 5.95 8.48 12.00
C SER A 237 5.54 7.80 13.29
N TYR A 238 4.29 7.35 13.39
CA TYR A 238 3.73 6.74 14.59
C TYR A 238 3.70 5.21 14.51
N LEU A 239 3.61 4.68 13.30
CA LEU A 239 3.65 3.25 13.01
C LEU A 239 4.76 2.97 12.00
N HIS A 240 5.30 1.76 12.02
CA HIS A 240 6.25 1.26 11.03
C HIS A 240 5.95 -0.18 10.67
N CYS A 241 6.34 -0.60 9.48
CA CYS A 241 6.30 -1.97 9.02
C CYS A 241 7.58 -2.24 8.23
N ASP A 242 8.00 -3.50 8.10
CA ASP A 242 9.18 -3.89 7.31
C ASP A 242 9.07 -3.51 5.83
N LYS A 243 7.85 -3.19 5.40
CA LYS A 243 7.51 -2.66 4.08
C LYS A 243 6.54 -1.49 4.23
N ARG A 244 6.21 -0.83 3.13
CA ARG A 244 5.14 0.18 3.12
C ARG A 244 3.82 -0.41 3.59
N LEU A 245 3.14 0.28 4.51
CA LEU A 245 1.89 -0.22 5.09
C LEU A 245 0.77 -0.34 4.04
N SER A 246 0.79 0.48 2.99
CA SER A 246 -0.09 0.34 1.82
C SER A 246 0.03 -1.00 1.08
N ASP A 247 1.18 -1.68 1.23
CA ASP A 247 1.50 -2.98 0.63
C ASP A 247 1.41 -4.13 1.67
N ALA A 248 1.01 -3.84 2.91
CA ALA A 248 0.89 -4.83 3.97
C ALA A 248 -0.20 -5.87 3.67
N ARG A 249 0.12 -7.13 3.91
CA ARG A 249 -0.78 -8.28 3.89
C ARG A 249 -1.33 -8.51 5.30
N PRO A 250 -2.41 -9.29 5.46
CA PRO A 250 -3.02 -9.53 6.76
C PRO A 250 -2.04 -9.95 7.85
N SER A 251 -1.06 -10.81 7.53
CA SER A 251 -0.08 -11.33 8.49
C SER A 251 1.19 -10.47 8.64
N ASP A 252 1.29 -9.33 7.96
CA ASP A 252 2.48 -8.49 8.08
C ASP A 252 2.36 -7.66 9.37
N VAL A 253 3.42 -7.70 10.20
CA VAL A 253 3.47 -7.04 11.51
C VAL A 253 3.65 -5.53 11.34
N ILE A 254 2.95 -4.77 12.18
CA ILE A 254 2.98 -3.30 12.22
C ILE A 254 3.34 -2.91 13.65
N TRP A 255 4.43 -2.15 13.78
CA TRP A 255 4.97 -1.72 15.07
C TRP A 255 4.60 -0.30 15.43
N PHE A 256 4.34 -0.04 16.71
CA PHE A 256 4.30 1.31 17.25
C PHE A 256 5.71 1.91 17.32
N ASN A 257 5.84 3.20 16.95
CA ASN A 257 7.09 3.92 17.12
C ASN A 257 7.23 4.43 18.55
N ASP A 258 8.00 3.72 19.38
CA ASP A 258 8.21 4.07 20.79
C ASP A 258 8.69 5.51 21.04
N ALA A 259 9.43 6.10 20.09
CA ALA A 259 9.83 7.52 20.18
C ALA A 259 8.64 8.50 20.16
N GLN A 260 7.45 8.07 19.73
CA GLN A 260 6.22 8.87 19.76
C GLN A 260 5.33 8.59 20.97
N ARG A 261 5.72 7.68 21.89
CA ARG A 261 4.90 7.27 23.05
C ARG A 261 4.40 8.45 23.86
N ASP A 262 5.30 9.33 24.28
CA ASP A 262 4.93 10.47 25.13
C ASP A 262 4.01 11.45 24.41
N ARG A 263 4.25 11.68 23.11
CA ARG A 263 3.42 12.56 22.29
C ARG A 263 2.00 12.02 22.14
N VAL A 264 1.85 10.74 21.84
CA VAL A 264 0.54 10.09 21.76
C VAL A 264 -0.13 10.11 23.13
N GLY A 265 0.60 9.77 24.20
CA GLY A 265 0.10 9.79 25.57
C GLY A 265 -0.40 11.16 26.04
N VAL A 266 0.29 12.25 25.68
CA VAL A 266 -0.17 13.62 25.95
C VAL A 266 -1.43 13.94 25.15
N TYR A 267 -1.48 13.59 23.87
CA TYR A 267 -2.64 13.87 23.02
C TYR A 267 -3.89 13.08 23.47
N LEU A 268 -3.74 11.84 23.93
CA LEU A 268 -4.85 11.04 24.48
C LEU A 268 -5.52 11.70 25.70
N LYS A 269 -4.79 12.54 26.45
CA LYS A 269 -5.33 13.30 27.60
C LYS A 269 -6.01 14.62 27.20
N SER A 270 -5.97 14.99 25.91
CA SER A 270 -6.62 16.20 25.41
C SER A 270 -8.14 16.11 25.49
N ALA A 271 -8.81 17.26 25.47
CA ALA A 271 -10.26 17.34 25.44
C ALA A 271 -10.86 16.65 24.19
N GLU A 272 -10.13 16.64 23.08
CA GLU A 272 -10.56 16.00 21.82
C GLU A 272 -10.61 14.47 21.91
N THR A 273 -9.76 13.85 22.75
CA THR A 273 -9.67 12.37 22.82
C THR A 273 -10.26 11.79 24.11
N LYS A 274 -10.37 12.60 25.17
CA LYS A 274 -10.93 12.19 26.46
C LYS A 274 -12.25 11.42 26.39
N PRO A 275 -13.24 11.77 25.53
CA PRO A 275 -14.49 11.00 25.42
C PRO A 275 -14.31 9.53 25.00
N TYR A 276 -13.21 9.21 24.32
CA TYR A 276 -12.98 7.90 23.70
C TYR A 276 -12.10 6.97 24.56
N LEU A 277 -11.57 7.44 25.68
CA LEU A 277 -10.67 6.64 26.54
C LEU A 277 -11.37 5.39 27.10
N GLY A 278 -12.64 5.51 27.49
CA GLY A 278 -13.43 4.35 27.94
C GLY A 278 -13.65 3.31 26.84
N ALA A 279 -13.68 3.73 25.56
CA ALA A 279 -13.76 2.80 24.45
C ALA A 279 -12.44 2.04 24.25
N LEU A 280 -11.28 2.69 24.42
CA LEU A 280 -9.97 2.01 24.40
C LEU A 280 -9.83 0.97 25.52
N GLU A 281 -10.32 1.29 26.72
CA GLU A 281 -10.32 0.36 27.85
C GLU A 281 -11.26 -0.83 27.59
N ALA A 282 -12.46 -0.57 27.08
CA ALA A 282 -13.40 -1.63 26.70
C ALA A 282 -12.82 -2.54 25.60
N THR A 283 -12.12 -1.98 24.60
CA THR A 283 -11.43 -2.76 23.56
C THR A 283 -10.32 -3.62 24.13
N ALA A 284 -9.56 -3.14 25.11
CA ALA A 284 -8.53 -3.97 25.75
C ALA A 284 -9.15 -5.11 26.58
N ASN A 285 -10.27 -4.85 27.25
CA ASN A 285 -10.95 -5.86 28.07
C ASN A 285 -11.66 -6.94 27.23
N ILE A 286 -12.20 -6.60 26.06
CA ILE A 286 -12.97 -7.58 25.26
C ILE A 286 -12.06 -8.64 24.60
N ILE A 287 -10.80 -8.29 24.34
CA ILE A 287 -9.85 -9.19 23.69
C ILE A 287 -9.08 -10.07 24.69
N ASP A 288 -9.27 -9.85 26.00
CA ASP A 288 -8.60 -10.59 27.07
C ASP A 288 -8.87 -12.10 26.93
N GLY A 289 -7.80 -12.88 26.75
CA GLY A 289 -7.85 -14.32 26.49
C GLY A 289 -8.10 -14.72 25.02
N PHE A 290 -8.22 -13.76 24.10
CA PHE A 290 -8.41 -13.96 22.66
C PHE A 290 -7.29 -13.34 21.81
N GLU A 291 -6.19 -12.93 22.42
CA GLU A 291 -5.21 -12.06 21.79
C GLU A 291 -4.52 -12.73 20.60
N SER A 292 -4.39 -14.05 20.54
CA SER A 292 -3.78 -14.74 19.39
C SER A 292 -4.45 -14.36 18.05
N PRO A 293 -3.76 -14.43 16.91
CA PRO A 293 -4.34 -14.11 15.60
C PRO A 293 -5.67 -14.82 15.30
N LEU A 294 -5.72 -16.13 15.60
CA LEU A 294 -6.94 -16.93 15.43
C LEU A 294 -8.03 -16.53 16.45
N GLY A 295 -7.65 -16.23 17.68
CA GLY A 295 -8.58 -15.75 18.72
C GLY A 295 -9.22 -14.43 18.34
N MET A 296 -8.42 -13.48 17.84
CA MET A 296 -8.89 -12.17 17.38
C MET A 296 -9.81 -12.30 16.16
N GLU A 297 -9.45 -13.15 15.20
CA GLU A 297 -10.29 -13.47 14.04
C GLU A 297 -11.64 -14.07 14.47
N LEU A 298 -11.61 -15.10 15.31
CA LEU A 298 -12.81 -15.77 15.82
C LEU A 298 -13.71 -14.79 16.58
N LEU A 299 -13.16 -14.11 17.59
CA LEU A 299 -13.91 -13.18 18.43
C LEU A 299 -14.59 -12.10 17.60
N ALA A 300 -13.87 -11.49 16.67
CA ALA A 300 -14.42 -10.41 15.85
C ALA A 300 -15.44 -10.91 14.81
N THR A 301 -15.31 -12.15 14.34
CA THR A 301 -16.26 -12.76 13.39
C THR A 301 -17.57 -13.09 14.09
N VAL A 302 -17.52 -13.70 15.27
CA VAL A 302 -18.71 -13.96 16.09
C VAL A 302 -19.38 -12.66 16.53
N ASP A 303 -18.59 -11.67 16.97
CA ASP A 303 -19.11 -10.35 17.33
C ASP A 303 -19.78 -9.65 16.13
N TRP A 304 -19.24 -9.79 14.92
CA TRP A 304 -19.89 -9.27 13.71
C TRP A 304 -21.25 -9.94 13.44
N LEU A 305 -21.30 -11.28 13.48
CA LEU A 305 -22.54 -12.02 13.25
C LEU A 305 -23.63 -11.61 14.26
N TYR A 306 -23.26 -11.46 15.53
CA TYR A 306 -24.17 -11.04 16.57
C TYR A 306 -24.65 -9.58 16.41
N GLN A 307 -23.73 -8.66 16.08
CA GLN A 307 -24.03 -7.22 16.08
C GLN A 307 -24.66 -6.71 14.78
N GLU A 308 -24.23 -7.22 13.62
CA GLU A 308 -24.62 -6.69 12.30
C GLU A 308 -25.55 -7.65 11.55
N GLU A 309 -25.45 -8.96 11.79
CA GLU A 309 -26.30 -9.96 11.12
C GLU A 309 -27.44 -10.48 12.00
N SER A 310 -27.51 -10.01 13.26
CA SER A 310 -28.55 -10.38 14.23
C SER A 310 -28.65 -11.89 14.46
N CYS A 311 -27.54 -12.62 14.32
CA CYS A 311 -27.47 -14.04 14.67
C CYS A 311 -27.68 -14.22 16.17
N GLU A 312 -28.36 -15.30 16.56
CA GLU A 312 -28.51 -15.62 17.98
C GLU A 312 -27.14 -15.98 18.59
N PRO A 313 -26.84 -15.54 19.84
CA PRO A 313 -25.57 -15.82 20.48
C PRO A 313 -25.56 -17.24 21.08
N THR A 314 -25.78 -18.24 20.24
CA THR A 314 -25.77 -19.67 20.59
C THR A 314 -24.78 -20.41 19.69
N VAL A 315 -24.18 -21.50 20.19
CA VAL A 315 -23.18 -22.28 19.44
C VAL A 315 -23.76 -22.89 18.16
N ASP A 316 -25.05 -23.21 18.15
CA ASP A 316 -25.70 -23.78 16.97
C ASP A 316 -25.97 -22.74 15.87
N ALA A 317 -26.04 -21.45 16.23
CA ALA A 317 -26.38 -20.36 15.32
C ALA A 317 -25.15 -19.63 14.74
N VAL A 318 -23.97 -19.83 15.32
CA VAL A 318 -22.70 -19.14 15.01
C VAL A 318 -21.70 -20.12 14.39
#